data_AF-A0A2E2E8M9-F1
#
_entry.id   AF-A0A2E2E8M9-F1
#
_cell.length_a   1.000
_cell.length_b   1.000
_cell.length_c   1.000
_cell.angle_alpha   90.00
_cell.angle_beta   90.00
_cell.angle_gamma   90.00
#
_symmetry.space_group_name_H-M   'P 1'
#
loop_
_entity.id
_entity.type
_entity.pdbx_description
1 polymer ?
#
loop_
_entity_poly.entity_id
_entity_poly.type
_entity_poly.pdbx_seq_one_letter_code
_entity_poly.pdbx_strand_id
1 'polypeptide(L)'
;MLARVIAVLVMIASAGVIAWHHRDDLMPAPAAPIDPAEAAYQACITERSAGIDTMQADGTISADQASLFKSRADALCRSQAGG
;
A
#
# COMPACT_ATOMS: atom_id res chain seq x y z
N MET A 1 37.47 28.78 19.33
CA MET A 1 36.98 27.39 19.37
C MET A 1 35.58 27.25 19.98
N LEU A 2 35.24 28.01 21.02
CA LEU A 2 33.92 28.00 21.68
C LEU A 2 32.72 28.11 20.72
N ALA A 3 32.76 29.06 19.76
CA ALA A 3 31.69 29.24 18.78
C ALA A 3 31.45 27.99 17.90
N ARG A 4 32.51 27.23 17.58
CA ARG A 4 32.38 25.99 16.80
C ARG A 4 31.71 24.89 17.63
N VAL A 5 32.01 24.82 18.92
CA VAL A 5 31.39 23.86 19.85
C VAL A 5 29.90 24.17 19.99
N ILE A 6 29.55 25.45 20.17
CA ILE A 6 28.14 25.88 20.29
C ILE A 6 27.37 25.55 19.00
N ALA A 7 27.94 25.85 17.83
CA ALA A 7 27.30 25.53 16.55
C ALA A 7 27.02 24.03 16.38
N VAL A 8 27.96 23.17 16.77
CA VAL A 8 27.78 21.71 16.73
C VAL A 8 26.68 21.26 17.69
N LEU A 9 26.62 21.81 18.90
CA LEU A 9 25.58 21.46 19.87
C LEU A 9 24.17 21.86 19.38
N VAL A 10 24.03 23.03 18.77
CA VAL A 10 22.75 23.48 18.20
C VAL A 10 22.33 22.58 17.04
N MET A 11 23.28 22.16 16.20
CA MET A 11 23.01 21.25 15.09
C MET A 11 22.55 19.87 15.59
N ILE A 12 23.23 19.31 16.60
CA ILE A 12 22.84 18.04 17.22
C ILE A 12 21.46 18.16 17.89
N ALA A 13 21.20 19.25 18.61
CA ALA A 13 19.90 19.46 19.26
C ALA A 13 18.76 19.53 18.24
N SER A 14 18.96 20.28 17.15
CA SER A 14 17.98 20.39 16.06
C SER A 14 17.73 19.05 15.38
N ALA A 15 18.80 18.31 15.07
CA ALA A 15 18.70 16.98 14.47
C ALA A 15 17.99 15.99 15.41
N GLY A 16 18.26 16.06 16.72
CA GLY A 16 17.59 15.23 17.72
C GLY A 16 16.08 15.49 17.81
N VAL A 17 15.65 16.75 17.75
CA VAL A 17 14.23 17.11 17.73
C VAL A 17 13.54 16.59 16.47
N ILE A 18 14.16 16.76 15.30
CA ILE A 18 13.63 16.25 14.02
C ILE A 18 13.53 14.72 14.08
N ALA A 19 14.59 14.05 14.53
CA ALA A 19 14.61 12.59 14.62
C ALA A 19 13.58 12.04 15.61
N TRP A 20 13.32 12.75 16.71
CA TRP A 20 12.29 12.35 17.67
C TRP A 20 10.88 12.51 17.12
N HIS A 21 10.61 13.60 16.38
CA HIS A 21 9.30 13.84 15.77
C HIS A 21 9.01 12.89 14.61
N HIS A 22 10.01 12.62 13.76
CA HIS A 22 9.93 11.70 12.62
C HIS A 22 10.44 10.30 12.95
N ARG A 23 10.43 9.91 14.23
CA ARG A 23 10.95 8.61 14.63
C ARG A 23 10.23 7.46 13.93
N ASP A 24 8.93 7.62 13.66
CA ASP A 24 8.11 6.58 13.05
C ASP A 24 8.42 6.45 11.55
N ASP A 25 8.87 7.53 10.90
CA ASP A 25 9.36 7.51 9.50
C ASP A 25 10.79 6.94 9.40
N LEU A 26 11.65 7.27 10.38
CA LEU A 26 13.05 6.82 10.45
C LEU A 26 13.19 5.37 10.93
N MET A 27 12.26 4.93 11.78
CA MET A 27 12.19 3.59 12.36
C MET A 27 10.79 3.03 12.12
N PRO A 28 10.43 2.74 10.85
CA PRO A 28 9.12 2.21 10.54
C PRO A 28 8.91 0.92 11.31
N ALA A 29 7.78 0.85 12.02
CA ALA A 29 7.37 -0.36 12.69
C ALA A 29 7.31 -1.51 11.66
N PRO A 30 7.57 -2.76 12.08
CA PRO A 30 7.34 -3.90 11.21
C PRO A 30 5.92 -3.84 10.68
N ALA A 31 5.75 -4.00 9.36
CA ALA A 31 4.43 -4.01 8.75
C ALA A 31 3.53 -4.99 9.51
N ALA A 32 2.36 -4.51 9.94
CA ALA A 32 1.39 -5.36 10.59
C ALA A 32 1.05 -6.53 9.65
N PRO A 33 0.93 -7.77 10.15
CA PRO A 33 0.46 -8.88 9.35
C PRO A 33 -0.88 -8.51 8.70
N ILE A 34 -0.96 -8.66 7.38
CA ILE A 34 -2.22 -8.44 6.65
C ILE A 34 -3.22 -9.47 7.17
N ASP A 35 -4.46 -9.03 7.42
CA ASP A 35 -5.56 -9.92 7.76
C ASP A 35 -5.64 -11.05 6.71
N PRO A 36 -5.67 -12.34 7.10
CA PRO A 36 -5.77 -13.45 6.15
C PRO A 36 -6.93 -13.31 5.15
N ALA A 37 -8.07 -12.74 5.57
CA ALA A 37 -9.20 -12.45 4.70
C ALA A 37 -8.85 -11.37 3.67
N GLU A 38 -8.18 -10.30 4.09
CA GLU A 38 -7.73 -9.25 3.18
C GLU A 38 -6.68 -9.79 2.19
N ALA A 39 -5.75 -10.63 2.65
CA ALA A 39 -4.77 -11.27 1.78
C ALA A 39 -5.44 -12.18 0.73
N ALA A 40 -6.45 -12.96 1.14
CA ALA A 40 -7.23 -13.80 0.23
C ALA A 40 -8.04 -12.97 -0.77
N TYR A 41 -8.64 -11.87 -0.33
CA TYR A 41 -9.33 -10.92 -1.20
C TYR A 41 -8.38 -10.33 -2.25
N GLN A 42 -7.22 -9.83 -1.82
CA GLN A 42 -6.23 -9.20 -2.70
C GLN A 42 -5.69 -10.18 -3.75
N ALA A 43 -5.43 -11.43 -3.35
CA ALA A 43 -5.02 -12.48 -4.29
C ALA A 43 -6.10 -12.74 -5.35
N CYS A 44 -7.35 -12.92 -4.91
CA CYS A 44 -8.50 -13.16 -5.81
C CYS A 44 -8.72 -12.01 -6.79
N ILE A 45 -8.77 -10.76 -6.30
CA ILE A 45 -9.10 -9.63 -7.16
C ILE A 45 -7.98 -9.32 -8.16
N THR A 46 -6.72 -9.49 -7.75
CA THR A 46 -5.55 -9.29 -8.63
C THR A 46 -5.56 -10.26 -9.80
N GLU A 47 -5.78 -11.55 -9.53
CA GLU A 47 -5.83 -12.56 -10.59
C GLU A 47 -7.00 -12.31 -11.55
N ARG A 48 -8.20 -12.05 -11.01
CA ARG A 48 -9.39 -11.84 -11.83
C ARG A 48 -9.33 -10.55 -12.64
N SER A 49 -8.82 -9.45 -12.06
CA SER A 49 -8.70 -8.18 -12.78
C SER A 49 -7.70 -8.29 -13.93
N ALA A 50 -6.57 -8.98 -13.72
CA ALA A 50 -5.58 -9.20 -14.77
C ALA A 50 -6.17 -10.00 -15.95
N GLY A 51 -6.95 -11.05 -15.68
CA GLY A 51 -7.65 -11.80 -16.73
C GLY A 51 -8.64 -10.93 -17.52
N ILE A 52 -9.37 -10.05 -16.83
CA ILE A 52 -10.31 -9.12 -17.47
C ILE A 52 -9.57 -8.08 -18.32
N ASP A 53 -8.44 -7.57 -17.83
CA ASP A 53 -7.61 -6.61 -18.56
C ASP A 53 -7.04 -7.23 -19.84
N THR A 54 -6.59 -8.49 -19.79
CA THR A 54 -6.18 -9.25 -20.98
C THR A 54 -7.33 -9.41 -21.97
N MET A 55 -8.52 -9.82 -21.51
CA MET A 55 -9.70 -9.94 -22.41
C MET A 55 -10.07 -8.61 -23.07
N GLN A 56 -9.91 -7.49 -22.36
CA GLN A 56 -10.14 -6.16 -22.91
C GLN A 56 -9.07 -5.78 -23.93
N ALA A 57 -7.78 -6.04 -23.62
CA ALA A 57 -6.65 -5.77 -24.51
C ALA A 57 -6.74 -6.59 -25.81
N ASP A 58 -7.19 -7.84 -25.72
CA ASP A 58 -7.41 -8.73 -26.85
C ASP A 58 -8.66 -8.38 -27.66
N GLY A 59 -9.45 -7.39 -27.21
CA GLY A 59 -10.69 -6.98 -27.87
C GLY A 59 -11.84 -7.98 -27.73
N THR A 60 -11.71 -8.99 -26.86
CA THR A 60 -12.75 -9.98 -26.59
C THR A 60 -13.96 -9.34 -25.91
N ILE A 61 -13.73 -8.30 -25.12
CA ILE A 61 -14.77 -7.55 -24.41
C ILE A 61 -14.56 -6.03 -24.57
N SER A 62 -15.66 -5.28 -24.51
CA SER A 62 -15.60 -3.81 -24.49
C SER A 62 -15.19 -3.28 -23.12
N ALA A 63 -14.79 -2.01 -23.06
CA ALA A 63 -14.47 -1.33 -21.80
C ALA A 63 -15.65 -1.34 -20.79
N ASP A 64 -16.88 -1.16 -21.27
CA ASP A 64 -18.07 -1.21 -20.42
C ASP A 64 -18.27 -2.61 -19.82
N GLN A 65 -18.07 -3.66 -20.60
CA GLN A 65 -18.13 -5.04 -20.12
C GLN A 65 -17.02 -5.36 -19.10
N ALA A 66 -15.80 -4.89 -19.36
CA ALA A 66 -14.68 -5.02 -18.43
C ALA A 66 -15.00 -4.35 -17.07
N SER A 67 -15.63 -3.16 -17.08
CA SER A 67 -16.04 -2.47 -15.85
C SER A 67 -17.06 -3.28 -15.04
N LEU A 68 -18.06 -3.87 -15.70
CA LEU A 68 -19.08 -4.70 -15.07
C LEU A 68 -18.48 -6.00 -14.51
N PHE A 69 -17.55 -6.61 -15.24
CA PHE A 69 -16.89 -7.83 -14.80
C PHE A 69 -15.98 -7.58 -13.60
N LYS A 70 -15.26 -6.45 -13.56
CA LYS A 70 -14.46 -6.06 -12.39
C LYS A 70 -15.33 -5.83 -11.15
N SER A 71 -16.48 -5.17 -11.31
CA SER A 71 -17.43 -5.00 -10.19
C SER A 71 -17.97 -6.33 -9.65
N ARG A 72 -18.28 -7.29 -10.54
CA ARG A 72 -18.70 -8.63 -10.12
C ARG A 72 -17.57 -9.43 -9.48
N ALA A 73 -16.34 -9.27 -9.98
CA ALA A 73 -15.16 -9.90 -9.39
C ALA A 73 -14.89 -9.38 -7.98
N ASP A 74 -15.02 -8.07 -7.74
CA ASP A 74 -14.92 -7.47 -6.40
C ASP A 74 -15.95 -8.10 -5.43
N ALA A 75 -17.23 -8.11 -5.81
CA ALA A 75 -18.28 -8.71 -4.98
C ALA A 75 -18.02 -10.21 -4.68
N LEU A 76 -17.60 -10.97 -5.69
CA LEU A 76 -17.24 -12.38 -5.54
C LEU A 76 -16.04 -12.57 -4.61
N CYS A 77 -14.97 -11.81 -4.79
CA CYS A 77 -13.76 -11.93 -3.97
C CYS A 77 -14.03 -11.54 -2.51
N ARG A 78 -14.83 -10.49 -2.25
CA ARG A 78 -15.25 -10.14 -0.89
C ARG A 78 -16.07 -11.24 -0.23
N SER A 79 -16.96 -11.89 -0.99
CA SER A 79 -17.77 -12.99 -0.47
C SER A 79 -16.94 -14.22 -0.09
N GLN A 80 -15.84 -14.49 -0.80
CA GLN A 80 -14.94 -15.60 -0.50
C GLN A 80 -13.98 -15.31 0.66
N ALA A 81 -13.60 -14.04 0.86
CA ALA A 81 -12.70 -13.64 1.92
C ALA A 81 -13.37 -13.59 3.31
N GLY A 82 -14.66 -13.27 3.37
CA GLY A 82 -15.42 -13.15 4.62
C GLY A 82 -16.41 -14.28 4.90
N GLY A 83 -16.28 -15.41 4.20
CA GLY A 83 -17.12 -16.61 4.35
C GLY A 83 -16.61 -17.60 5.38
#